data_AF-A0A671PQT8-F1
#
_entry.id   AF-A0A671PQT8-F1
#
_cell.length_a   1.000
_cell.length_b   1.000
_cell.length_c   1.000
_cell.angle_alpha   90.00
_cell.angle_beta   90.00
_cell.angle_gamma   90.00
#
_symmetry.space_group_name_H-M   'P 1'
#
loop_
_entity.id
_entity.type
_entity.pdbx_description
1 polymer ?
#
loop_
_entity_poly.entity_id
_entity_poly.type
_entity_poly.pdbx_seq_one_letter_code
_entity_poly.pdbx_strand_id
1 'polypeptide(L)'
;CGSSMAAHGLSFESSNSIKCRKEARREDRERVLQQAKEKYENEERRKAERKARGEDTWMLPDVDLRLQQIGQENTVKNKKKKKEKKAKKSKKEKKKAKKEKKDEGDASCDNSEVCPGMFWLFHATFNPFNHMMGRTDGDNYTLDDMFVSSAAQKERSGRDEERQRNKAVQETRRLAGQMEKCRHCFDSPELPKHLIVAVGNKVYLCLPNSVSLTEGHCLIVPIQHHTAATGLDEDIWSEIQMFRRALVRMFESQELDCVFLETHMNPKRQLHMMYECVPLPRELGDMAPIYFKKAIMESDEEWAMNKKVVDLSSKDIRQAVPRGLPYFSVDFGLQGGFAHVIENERKFPHYFGKEILGGMLDLEPRRWRKPIRENFDDQRKKVLKFAQWWKAFDCTKTDS
;
A
#
# COMPACT_ATOMS: atom_id res chain seq x y z
N CYS A 1 7.62 -19.71 59.38
CA CYS A 1 6.92 -18.43 59.61
C CYS A 1 7.95 -17.33 59.50
N GLY A 2 7.85 -16.46 58.48
CA GLY A 2 8.84 -15.42 58.21
C GLY A 2 8.52 -14.72 56.89
N SER A 3 7.48 -13.89 56.92
CA SER A 3 6.95 -13.15 55.77
C SER A 3 7.99 -12.20 55.18
N SER A 4 8.31 -12.37 53.89
CA SER A 4 8.95 -11.35 53.05
C SER A 4 7.91 -10.31 52.67
N MET A 5 7.82 -9.20 53.41
CA MET A 5 7.01 -8.05 53.03
C MET A 5 7.63 -7.35 51.82
N ALA A 6 6.86 -7.25 50.73
CA ALA A 6 7.17 -6.42 49.58
C ALA A 6 7.13 -4.94 49.99
N ALA A 7 8.29 -4.29 50.02
CA ALA A 7 8.39 -2.85 50.17
C ALA A 7 7.97 -2.18 48.85
N HIS A 8 6.72 -1.74 48.76
CA HIS A 8 6.32 -0.72 47.79
C HIS A 8 6.91 0.63 48.24
N GLY A 9 8.19 0.84 47.95
CA GLY A 9 8.82 2.15 48.12
C GLY A 9 8.23 3.14 47.13
N LEU A 10 7.50 4.14 47.65
CA LEU A 10 7.27 5.38 46.93
C LEU A 10 8.64 5.99 46.64
N SER A 11 9.12 5.86 45.40
CA SER A 11 10.40 6.42 44.97
C SER A 11 10.33 7.95 45.08
N PHE A 12 10.90 8.51 46.15
CA PHE A 12 11.07 9.95 46.28
C PHE A 12 12.12 10.42 45.25
N GLU A 13 11.67 11.00 44.16
CA GLU A 13 12.54 11.61 43.16
C GLU A 13 12.90 13.05 43.60
N SER A 14 14.19 13.33 43.78
CA SER A 14 14.68 14.68 44.09
C SER A 14 14.29 15.69 43.00
N SER A 15 13.99 16.93 43.39
CA SER A 15 13.68 18.02 42.44
C SER A 15 14.78 18.24 41.39
N ASN A 16 16.04 17.96 41.75
CA ASN A 16 17.18 18.01 40.84
C ASN A 16 17.17 16.85 39.82
N SER A 17 16.74 15.64 40.20
CA SER A 17 16.66 14.51 39.25
C SER A 17 15.52 14.68 38.25
N ILE A 18 14.43 15.36 38.65
CA ILE A 18 13.33 15.74 37.75
C ILE A 18 13.78 16.84 36.78
N LYS A 19 14.54 17.84 37.24
CA LYS A 19 15.11 18.90 36.38
C LYS A 19 16.10 18.34 35.36
N CYS A 20 17.06 17.53 35.81
CA CYS A 20 18.04 16.88 34.93
C CYS A 20 17.37 16.02 33.84
N ARG A 21 16.32 15.24 34.18
CA ARG A 21 15.55 14.47 33.19
C ARG A 21 14.78 15.34 32.20
N LYS A 22 14.27 16.50 32.64
CA LYS A 22 13.60 17.47 31.75
C LYS A 22 14.59 18.13 30.80
N GLU A 23 15.80 18.45 31.26
CA GLU A 23 16.90 18.99 30.45
C GLU A 23 17.40 17.97 29.44
N ALA A 24 17.68 16.73 29.86
CA ALA A 24 18.05 15.64 28.94
C ALA A 24 16.98 15.41 27.86
N ARG A 25 15.69 15.46 28.21
CA ARG A 25 14.59 15.39 27.23
C ARG A 25 14.53 16.59 26.28
N ARG A 26 14.97 17.78 26.70
CA ARG A 26 15.06 18.97 25.84
C ARG A 26 16.24 18.85 24.88
N GLU A 27 17.41 18.46 25.38
CA GLU A 27 18.60 18.19 24.57
C GLU A 27 18.34 17.08 23.54
N ASP A 28 17.69 15.99 23.93
CA ASP A 28 17.30 14.92 23.00
C ASP A 28 16.34 15.43 21.91
N ARG A 29 15.37 16.30 22.26
CA ARG A 29 14.45 16.92 21.30
C ARG A 29 15.19 17.86 20.35
N GLU A 30 16.10 18.68 20.87
CA GLU A 30 16.93 19.60 20.08
C GLU A 30 17.83 18.82 19.12
N ARG A 31 18.46 17.73 19.58
CA ARG A 31 19.25 16.83 18.72
C ARG A 31 18.39 16.21 17.61
N VAL A 32 17.17 15.75 17.91
CA VAL A 32 16.25 15.22 16.90
C VAL A 32 15.84 16.31 15.90
N LEU A 33 15.56 17.52 16.35
CA LEU A 33 15.23 18.65 15.49
C LEU A 33 16.41 19.05 14.60
N GLN A 34 17.62 19.08 15.13
CA GLN A 34 18.84 19.38 14.38
C GLN A 34 19.13 18.30 13.34
N GLN A 35 19.04 17.02 13.72
CA GLN A 35 19.15 15.91 12.77
C GLN A 35 18.06 15.96 11.69
N ALA A 36 16.84 16.42 12.01
CA ALA A 36 15.78 16.57 11.04
C ALA A 36 16.05 17.72 10.06
N LYS A 37 16.56 18.87 10.56
CA LYS A 37 16.98 20.01 9.74
C LYS A 37 18.10 19.62 8.79
N GLU A 38 19.16 18.99 9.30
CA GLU A 38 20.29 18.55 8.48
C GLU A 38 19.86 17.54 7.40
N LYS A 39 19.00 16.58 7.75
CA LYS A 39 18.44 15.63 6.77
C LYS A 39 17.64 16.35 5.69
N TYR A 40 16.83 17.33 6.06
CA TYR A 40 16.05 18.13 5.12
C TYR A 40 16.96 18.95 4.18
N GLU A 41 17.95 19.65 4.72
CA GLU A 41 18.91 20.43 3.94
C GLU A 41 19.73 19.56 2.99
N ASN A 42 20.20 18.40 3.46
CA ASN A 42 20.91 17.42 2.63
C ASN A 42 20.00 16.85 1.52
N GLU A 43 18.72 16.63 1.79
CA GLU A 43 17.75 16.16 0.82
C GLU A 43 17.43 17.22 -0.24
N GLU A 44 17.24 18.47 0.16
CA GLU A 44 17.05 19.59 -0.77
C GLU A 44 18.28 19.82 -1.64
N ARG A 45 19.50 19.75 -1.07
CA ARG A 45 20.75 19.79 -1.86
C ARG A 45 20.78 18.68 -2.90
N ARG A 46 20.45 17.44 -2.50
CA ARG A 46 20.40 16.30 -3.42
C ARG A 46 19.34 16.48 -4.51
N LYS A 47 18.19 17.08 -4.21
CA LYS A 47 17.16 17.41 -5.21
C LYS A 47 17.65 18.48 -6.19
N ALA A 48 18.31 19.52 -5.68
CA ALA A 48 18.90 20.56 -6.52
C ALA A 48 19.95 19.98 -7.47
N GLU A 49 20.81 19.07 -6.99
CA GLU A 49 21.78 18.36 -7.82
C GLU A 49 21.10 17.49 -8.91
N ARG A 50 20.04 16.75 -8.56
CA ARG A 50 19.26 15.97 -9.56
C ARG A 50 18.64 16.88 -10.62
N LYS A 51 18.10 18.02 -10.20
CA LYS A 51 17.51 19.02 -11.10
C LYS A 51 18.56 19.66 -12.00
N ALA A 52 19.75 19.97 -11.48
CA ALA A 52 20.87 20.50 -12.25
C ALA A 52 21.37 19.50 -13.31
N ARG A 53 21.32 18.19 -13.02
CA ARG A 53 21.61 17.12 -13.99
C ARG A 53 20.50 16.90 -15.03
N GLY A 54 19.33 17.52 -14.87
CA GLY A 54 18.19 17.34 -15.76
C GLY A 54 17.43 16.02 -15.56
N GLU A 55 17.68 15.30 -14.46
CA GLU A 55 17.02 14.01 -14.16
C GLU A 55 15.50 14.13 -14.14
N ASP A 56 14.98 15.21 -13.55
CA ASP A 56 13.53 15.45 -13.42
C ASP A 56 12.87 15.93 -14.72
N THR A 57 13.66 16.35 -15.70
CA THR A 57 13.16 17.01 -16.92
C THR A 57 13.19 16.09 -18.14
N TRP A 58 14.15 15.17 -18.20
CA TRP A 58 14.30 14.31 -19.36
C TRP A 58 13.32 13.12 -19.34
N MET A 59 12.59 12.94 -20.43
CA MET A 59 11.72 11.79 -20.70
C MET A 59 11.82 11.42 -22.18
N LEU A 60 11.40 10.20 -22.53
CA LEU A 60 11.21 9.83 -23.94
C LEU A 60 10.15 10.74 -24.57
N PRO A 61 10.36 11.25 -25.81
CA PRO A 61 9.39 12.15 -26.46
C PRO A 61 7.98 11.55 -26.57
N ASP A 62 7.88 10.26 -26.90
CA ASP A 62 6.61 9.53 -27.01
C ASP A 62 5.87 9.49 -25.67
N VAL A 63 6.61 9.32 -24.57
CA VAL A 63 6.05 9.34 -23.21
C VAL A 63 5.57 10.74 -22.86
N ASP A 64 6.38 11.77 -23.10
CA ASP A 64 6.01 13.16 -22.79
C ASP A 64 4.73 13.58 -23.53
N LEU A 65 4.61 13.25 -24.82
CA LEU A 65 3.39 13.46 -25.60
C LEU A 65 2.17 12.77 -24.98
N ARG A 66 2.33 11.50 -24.57
CA ARG A 66 1.23 10.74 -23.95
C ARG A 66 0.81 11.33 -22.61
N LEU A 67 1.75 11.84 -21.81
CA LEU A 67 1.45 12.50 -20.55
C LEU A 67 0.67 13.81 -20.74
N GLN A 68 1.02 14.58 -21.77
CA GLN A 68 0.28 15.79 -22.11
C GLN A 68 -1.18 15.46 -22.51
N GLN A 69 -1.39 14.39 -23.29
CA GLN A 69 -2.72 13.91 -23.67
C GLN A 69 -3.55 13.47 -22.44
N ILE A 70 -2.97 12.64 -21.56
CA ILE A 70 -3.63 12.19 -20.32
C ILE A 70 -3.98 13.40 -19.42
N GLY A 71 -3.07 14.38 -19.34
CA GLY A 71 -3.32 15.64 -18.64
C GLY A 71 -4.54 16.39 -19.20
N GLN A 72 -4.61 16.56 -20.51
CA GLN A 72 -5.76 17.20 -21.17
C GLN A 72 -7.06 16.42 -20.95
N GLU A 73 -7.06 15.10 -21.11
CA GLU A 73 -8.23 14.26 -20.86
C GLU A 73 -8.75 14.38 -19.42
N ASN A 74 -7.85 14.36 -18.45
CA ASN A 74 -8.20 14.47 -17.04
C ASN A 74 -8.79 15.85 -16.72
N THR A 75 -8.29 16.93 -17.33
CA THR A 75 -8.90 18.26 -17.18
C THR A 75 -10.31 18.32 -17.74
N VAL A 76 -10.57 17.68 -18.89
CA VAL A 76 -11.90 17.61 -19.52
C VAL A 76 -12.86 16.76 -18.69
N LYS A 77 -12.42 15.58 -18.24
CA LYS A 77 -13.19 14.68 -17.36
C LYS A 77 -13.53 15.37 -16.03
N ASN A 78 -12.59 16.10 -15.43
CA ASN A 78 -12.83 16.86 -14.20
C ASN A 78 -13.80 18.04 -14.41
N LYS A 79 -13.70 18.76 -15.53
CA LYS A 79 -14.69 19.80 -15.90
C LYS A 79 -16.10 19.20 -16.06
N LYS A 80 -16.23 18.03 -16.70
CA LYS A 80 -17.51 17.31 -16.87
C LYS A 80 -18.09 16.83 -15.53
N LYS A 81 -17.29 16.18 -14.67
CA LYS A 81 -17.70 15.76 -13.32
C LYS A 81 -18.11 16.95 -12.44
N LYS A 82 -17.42 18.10 -12.53
CA LYS A 82 -17.79 19.33 -11.81
C LYS A 82 -19.12 19.90 -12.29
N LYS A 83 -19.41 19.84 -13.59
CA LYS A 83 -20.69 20.25 -14.20
C LYS A 83 -21.85 19.34 -13.75
N GLU A 84 -21.63 18.02 -13.70
CA GLU A 84 -22.63 17.05 -13.21
C GLU A 84 -22.88 17.17 -11.70
N LYS A 85 -21.84 17.37 -10.87
CA LYS A 85 -22.02 17.61 -9.42
C LYS A 85 -22.80 18.90 -9.16
N LYS A 86 -22.54 19.98 -9.92
CA LYS A 86 -23.34 21.22 -9.85
C LYS A 86 -24.80 20.99 -10.27
N ALA A 87 -25.04 20.22 -11.32
CA ALA A 87 -26.39 19.86 -11.75
C ALA A 87 -27.14 19.03 -10.68
N LYS A 88 -26.49 18.04 -10.06
CA LYS A 88 -27.08 17.25 -8.96
C LYS A 88 -27.35 18.09 -7.71
N LYS A 89 -26.47 19.05 -7.36
CA LYS A 89 -26.69 19.99 -6.25
C LYS A 89 -27.90 20.90 -6.51
N SER A 90 -28.02 21.45 -7.72
CA SER A 90 -29.18 22.27 -8.11
C SER A 90 -30.50 21.50 -8.11
N LYS A 91 -30.50 20.21 -8.47
CA LYS A 91 -31.68 19.33 -8.38
C LYS A 91 -32.05 19.03 -6.92
N LYS A 92 -31.07 18.90 -6.01
CA LYS A 92 -31.30 18.68 -4.57
C LYS A 92 -31.85 19.93 -3.89
N GLU A 93 -31.36 21.12 -4.24
CA GLU A 93 -31.91 22.40 -3.76
C GLU A 93 -33.34 22.64 -4.28
N LYS A 94 -33.63 22.36 -5.56
CA LYS A 94 -35.00 22.42 -6.11
C LYS A 94 -35.98 21.44 -5.44
N LYS A 95 -35.52 20.24 -5.04
CA LYS A 95 -36.35 19.28 -4.27
C LYS A 95 -36.62 19.75 -2.84
N LYS A 96 -35.69 20.48 -2.21
CA LYS A 96 -35.86 21.03 -0.86
C LYS A 96 -36.86 22.20 -0.86
N ALA A 97 -36.74 23.12 -1.81
CA ALA A 97 -37.68 24.23 -1.99
C ALA A 97 -39.11 23.78 -2.36
N LYS A 98 -39.25 22.63 -3.05
CA LYS A 98 -40.57 22.04 -3.36
C LYS A 98 -41.19 21.30 -2.16
N LYS A 99 -40.40 20.96 -1.14
CA LYS A 99 -40.89 20.38 0.11
C LYS A 99 -41.39 21.49 1.05
N GLU A 100 -40.66 22.59 1.15
CA GLU A 100 -41.07 23.77 1.93
C GLU A 100 -42.34 24.44 1.37
N LYS A 101 -42.53 24.50 0.05
CA LYS A 101 -43.79 24.97 -0.56
C LYS A 101 -45.00 24.03 -0.42
N LYS A 102 -44.80 22.82 0.11
CA LYS A 102 -45.89 21.85 0.32
C LYS A 102 -46.39 21.85 1.77
N ASP A 103 -45.70 22.53 2.67
CA ASP A 103 -46.05 22.66 4.09
C ASP A 103 -46.81 23.99 4.40
N GLU A 104 -47.08 24.85 3.40
CA GLU A 104 -47.85 26.11 3.56
C GLU A 104 -49.32 26.01 3.10
N GLY A 105 -49.80 24.81 2.76
CA GLY A 105 -51.15 24.61 2.21
C GLY A 105 -51.84 23.41 2.81
N ASP A 106 -52.07 23.41 4.12
CA ASP A 106 -53.19 22.72 4.78
C ASP A 106 -53.32 23.27 6.21
N ALA A 107 -54.16 24.30 6.34
CA ALA A 107 -54.66 24.80 7.61
C ALA A 107 -56.13 24.38 7.75
N SER A 108 -56.40 23.45 8.67
CA SER A 108 -57.66 23.41 9.42
C SER A 108 -57.49 22.67 10.76
N CYS A 109 -57.87 23.39 11.81
CA CYS A 109 -58.16 23.05 13.22
C CYS A 109 -58.60 21.59 13.50
N ASP A 110 -58.24 20.97 14.63
CA ASP A 110 -58.87 21.30 15.92
C ASP A 110 -58.02 21.04 17.19
N ASN A 111 -58.37 21.81 18.23
CA ASN A 111 -57.72 21.97 19.53
C ASN A 111 -57.78 20.74 20.46
N SER A 112 -56.73 20.54 21.26
CA SER A 112 -56.89 20.49 22.72
C SER A 112 -55.56 20.76 23.43
N GLU A 113 -55.58 21.79 24.25
CA GLU A 113 -54.54 22.31 25.13
C GLU A 113 -54.16 21.32 26.24
N VAL A 114 -52.87 21.22 26.60
CA VAL A 114 -52.41 21.27 28.01
C VAL A 114 -51.00 21.85 28.05
N CYS A 115 -50.84 22.96 28.78
CA CYS A 115 -49.58 23.63 29.10
C CYS A 115 -48.99 23.15 30.46
N PRO A 116 -47.72 23.47 30.76
CA PRO A 116 -46.87 22.70 31.66
C PRO A 116 -46.81 23.26 33.09
N GLY A 117 -46.52 22.37 34.05
CA GLY A 117 -45.93 22.75 35.33
C GLY A 117 -46.34 21.87 36.49
N MET A 118 -45.42 21.06 37.01
CA MET A 118 -45.30 20.94 38.46
C MET A 118 -43.90 20.50 38.90
N PHE A 119 -43.25 21.47 39.51
CA PHE A 119 -42.09 21.40 40.37
C PHE A 119 -42.43 20.56 41.61
N TRP A 120 -41.71 19.47 41.85
CA TRP A 120 -41.62 18.85 43.16
C TRP A 120 -40.16 18.46 43.44
N LEU A 121 -39.59 19.15 44.43
CA LEU A 121 -38.47 18.67 45.21
C LEU A 121 -38.85 17.32 45.81
N PHE A 122 -38.03 16.29 45.58
CA PHE A 122 -37.83 15.25 46.58
C PHE A 122 -36.33 14.94 46.65
N HIS A 123 -35.69 15.56 47.63
CA HIS A 123 -34.33 15.28 48.04
C HIS A 123 -34.37 14.01 48.90
N ALA A 124 -34.17 12.85 48.26
CA ALA A 124 -33.87 11.61 48.96
C ALA A 124 -32.37 11.34 48.83
N THR A 125 -31.68 11.50 49.94
CA THR A 125 -30.30 11.08 50.19
C THR A 125 -30.12 9.61 49.79
N PHE A 126 -29.54 9.36 48.62
CA PHE A 126 -29.08 8.03 48.23
C PHE A 126 -27.60 7.90 48.56
N ASN A 127 -27.32 7.17 49.63
CA ASN A 127 -26.00 6.88 50.17
C ASN A 127 -25.24 5.93 49.21
N PRO A 128 -24.08 6.28 48.64
CA PRO A 128 -23.42 5.50 47.58
C PRO A 128 -22.53 4.38 48.14
N PHE A 129 -22.92 3.73 49.24
CA PHE A 129 -22.04 2.81 49.97
C PHE A 129 -22.41 1.33 49.89
N ASN A 130 -23.47 0.90 49.18
CA ASN A 130 -23.88 -0.52 49.17
C ASN A 130 -24.19 -1.07 47.76
N HIS A 131 -23.22 -1.07 46.86
CA HIS A 131 -23.25 -1.98 45.71
C HIS A 131 -21.88 -2.55 45.31
N MET A 132 -21.11 -2.97 46.32
CA MET A 132 -19.88 -3.75 46.11
C MET A 132 -19.94 -5.05 46.90
N MET A 133 -20.90 -5.91 46.56
CA MET A 133 -20.82 -7.35 46.84
C MET A 133 -21.25 -8.11 45.58
N GLY A 134 -20.39 -8.06 44.57
CA GLY A 134 -20.30 -9.21 43.66
C GLY A 134 -19.76 -10.37 44.49
N ARG A 135 -20.58 -11.42 44.63
CA ARG A 135 -20.19 -12.66 45.29
C ARG A 135 -18.87 -13.14 44.71
N THR A 136 -17.82 -13.16 45.52
CA THR A 136 -16.63 -13.95 45.27
C THR A 136 -16.99 -15.41 45.56
N ASP A 137 -17.60 -16.07 44.60
CA ASP A 137 -17.53 -17.52 44.53
C ASP A 137 -16.22 -17.88 43.83
N GLY A 138 -15.36 -18.56 44.59
CA GLY A 138 -14.00 -18.93 44.21
C GLY A 138 -13.95 -19.92 43.06
N ASP A 139 -12.81 -19.84 42.37
CA ASP A 139 -12.16 -20.89 41.57
C ASP A 139 -12.64 -21.16 40.14
N ASN A 140 -13.50 -20.32 39.55
CA ASN A 140 -13.74 -20.38 38.10
C ASN A 140 -13.98 -19.02 37.44
N TYR A 141 -13.14 -18.02 37.74
CA TYR A 141 -13.11 -16.76 36.98
C TYR A 141 -12.20 -16.94 35.76
N THR A 142 -12.79 -17.38 34.65
CA THR A 142 -12.07 -17.67 33.41
C THR A 142 -11.89 -16.40 32.57
N LEU A 143 -11.03 -16.46 31.55
CA LEU A 143 -10.85 -15.34 30.60
C LEU A 143 -12.16 -14.95 29.91
N ASP A 144 -13.10 -15.90 29.77
CA ASP A 144 -14.43 -15.65 29.21
C ASP A 144 -15.30 -14.81 30.16
N ASP A 145 -15.23 -15.03 31.47
CA ASP A 145 -15.97 -14.24 32.47
C ASP A 145 -15.48 -12.79 32.51
N MET A 146 -14.18 -12.57 32.28
CA MET A 146 -13.58 -11.25 32.11
C MET A 146 -14.06 -10.56 30.81
N PHE A 147 -14.24 -11.30 29.71
CA PHE A 147 -14.74 -10.76 28.44
C PHE A 147 -16.22 -10.35 28.55
N VAL A 148 -17.07 -11.18 29.16
CA VAL A 148 -18.49 -10.90 29.39
C VAL A 148 -18.68 -9.66 30.28
N SER A 149 -17.90 -9.58 31.36
CA SER A 149 -17.92 -8.42 32.27
C SER A 149 -17.45 -7.13 31.58
N SER A 150 -16.44 -7.23 30.71
CA SER A 150 -15.92 -6.10 29.92
C SER A 150 -16.89 -5.64 28.83
N ALA A 151 -17.66 -6.56 28.23
CA ALA A 151 -18.68 -6.25 27.25
C ALA A 151 -19.85 -5.48 27.89
N ALA A 152 -20.27 -5.87 29.10
CA ALA A 152 -21.32 -5.18 29.86
C ALA A 152 -20.93 -3.74 30.27
N GLN A 153 -19.64 -3.47 30.52
CA GLN A 153 -19.13 -2.12 30.82
C GLN A 153 -18.98 -1.21 29.58
N LYS A 154 -19.14 -1.76 28.36
CA LYS A 154 -18.80 -1.09 27.10
C LYS A 154 -19.92 -0.23 26.50
N GLU A 155 -21.07 -0.12 27.17
CA GLU A 155 -22.22 0.76 26.86
C GLU A 155 -21.89 2.28 27.01
N ARG A 156 -20.74 2.75 26.50
CA ARG A 156 -20.45 4.17 26.28
C ARG A 156 -20.48 4.44 24.78
N SER A 157 -21.68 4.68 24.27
CA SER A 157 -22.05 4.81 22.84
C SER A 157 -21.24 5.83 22.01
N GLY A 158 -20.44 6.73 22.61
CA GLY A 158 -19.59 7.68 21.88
C GLY A 158 -18.10 7.30 21.78
N ARG A 159 -17.56 6.45 22.68
CA ARG A 159 -16.11 6.18 22.74
C ARG A 159 -15.66 5.26 21.59
N ASP A 160 -16.51 4.33 21.19
CA ASP A 160 -16.22 3.43 20.07
C ASP A 160 -16.33 4.15 18.72
N GLU A 161 -17.26 5.10 18.55
CA GLU A 161 -17.33 5.97 17.38
C GLU A 161 -16.09 6.87 17.25
N GLU A 162 -15.66 7.49 18.36
CA GLU A 162 -14.44 8.29 18.39
C GLU A 162 -13.21 7.43 18.06
N ARG A 163 -13.15 6.21 18.59
CA ARG A 163 -12.06 5.26 18.29
C ARG A 163 -12.05 4.86 16.82
N GLN A 164 -13.20 4.59 16.22
CA GLN A 164 -13.32 4.27 14.79
C GLN A 164 -12.93 5.47 13.91
N ARG A 165 -13.39 6.67 14.27
CA ARG A 165 -12.99 7.91 13.57
C ARG A 165 -11.49 8.12 13.64
N ASN A 166 -10.90 8.01 14.83
CA ASN A 166 -9.46 8.19 15.02
C ASN A 166 -8.64 7.15 14.24
N LYS A 167 -9.09 5.89 14.18
CA LYS A 167 -8.48 4.85 13.35
C LYS A 167 -8.55 5.20 11.86
N ALA A 168 -9.72 5.58 11.35
CA ALA A 168 -9.90 5.95 9.95
C ALA A 168 -9.05 7.17 9.55
N VAL A 169 -8.97 8.18 10.42
CA VAL A 169 -8.11 9.36 10.21
C VAL A 169 -6.64 8.96 10.21
N GLN A 170 -6.21 8.12 11.14
CA GLN A 170 -4.83 7.66 11.21
C GLN A 170 -4.43 6.83 9.98
N GLU A 171 -5.29 5.92 9.53
CA GLU A 171 -5.08 5.11 8.33
C GLU A 171 -5.02 5.99 7.07
N THR A 172 -5.95 6.94 6.93
CA THR A 172 -5.94 7.87 5.80
C THR A 172 -4.66 8.71 5.78
N ARG A 173 -4.24 9.23 6.94
CA ARG A 173 -2.99 10.00 7.06
C ARG A 173 -1.76 9.15 6.74
N ARG A 174 -1.76 7.90 7.20
CA ARG A 174 -0.66 6.95 6.93
C ARG A 174 -0.57 6.63 5.44
N LEU A 175 -1.69 6.30 4.81
CA LEU A 175 -1.76 6.01 3.37
C LEU A 175 -1.33 7.23 2.54
N ALA A 176 -1.84 8.43 2.85
CA ALA A 176 -1.46 9.65 2.16
C ALA A 176 0.07 9.92 2.25
N GLY A 177 0.65 9.77 3.44
CA GLY A 177 2.09 9.93 3.63
C GLY A 177 2.94 8.85 2.95
N GLN A 178 2.38 7.66 2.70
CA GLN A 178 3.04 6.60 1.93
C GLN A 178 2.97 6.87 0.42
N MET A 179 1.82 7.32 -0.08
CA MET A 179 1.64 7.67 -1.49
C MET A 179 2.56 8.83 -1.91
N GLU A 180 2.72 9.85 -1.06
CA GLU A 180 3.62 10.98 -1.33
C GLU A 180 5.09 10.54 -1.44
N LYS A 181 5.49 9.53 -0.66
CA LYS A 181 6.85 8.97 -0.65
C LYS A 181 7.05 7.80 -1.60
N CYS A 182 6.00 7.38 -2.31
CA CYS A 182 6.05 6.23 -3.19
C CYS A 182 6.96 6.55 -4.38
N ARG A 183 7.76 5.58 -4.84
CA ARG A 183 8.65 5.77 -6.01
C ARG A 183 8.00 5.35 -7.34
N HIS A 184 6.74 4.95 -7.28
CA HIS A 184 6.00 4.32 -8.38
C HIS A 184 4.63 4.95 -8.63
N CYS A 185 4.11 5.74 -7.67
CA CYS A 185 2.91 6.54 -7.91
C CYS A 185 3.23 7.64 -8.92
N PHE A 186 2.35 7.82 -9.91
CA PHE A 186 2.56 8.84 -10.94
C PHE A 186 2.49 10.27 -10.39
N ASP A 187 1.70 10.47 -9.34
CA ASP A 187 1.52 11.76 -8.67
C ASP A 187 2.65 12.10 -7.68
N SER A 188 3.54 11.15 -7.37
CA SER A 188 4.59 11.38 -6.38
C SER A 188 5.81 12.10 -7.00
N PRO A 189 6.44 13.02 -6.26
CA PRO A 189 7.63 13.71 -6.74
C PRO A 189 8.90 12.83 -6.74
N GLU A 190 8.89 11.69 -6.04
CA GLU A 190 10.03 10.77 -5.95
C GLU A 190 10.11 9.77 -7.11
N LEU A 191 9.14 9.77 -8.03
CA LEU A 191 9.13 8.91 -9.20
C LEU A 191 10.23 9.33 -10.20
N PRO A 192 11.21 8.47 -10.51
CA PRO A 192 12.16 8.71 -11.60
C PRO A 192 11.47 8.61 -12.97
N LYS A 193 11.01 9.74 -13.50
CA LYS A 193 10.25 9.82 -14.76
C LYS A 193 11.05 9.39 -15.98
N HIS A 194 12.36 9.59 -15.96
CA HIS A 194 13.26 9.21 -17.05
C HIS A 194 13.33 7.70 -17.30
N LEU A 195 12.92 6.86 -16.34
CA LEU A 195 12.93 5.40 -16.47
C LEU A 195 11.67 4.84 -17.14
N ILE A 196 10.68 5.70 -17.44
CA ILE A 196 9.42 5.29 -18.05
C ILE A 196 9.64 5.12 -19.55
N VAL A 197 9.24 3.95 -20.07
CA VAL A 197 9.38 3.59 -21.49
C VAL A 197 8.07 3.79 -22.24
N ALA A 198 6.97 3.27 -21.69
CA ALA A 198 5.66 3.30 -22.33
C ALA A 198 4.58 3.56 -21.29
N VAL A 199 3.54 4.30 -21.67
CA VAL A 199 2.43 4.67 -20.80
C VAL A 199 1.12 4.26 -21.46
N GLY A 200 0.43 3.32 -20.83
CA GLY A 200 -0.92 2.92 -21.20
C GLY A 200 -1.97 3.85 -20.61
N ASN A 201 -3.18 3.32 -20.43
CA ASN A 201 -4.32 4.03 -19.84
C ASN A 201 -4.30 4.01 -18.31
N LYS A 202 -4.03 2.85 -17.70
CA LYS A 202 -3.97 2.65 -16.24
C LYS A 202 -2.65 2.05 -15.77
N VAL A 203 -1.83 1.55 -16.69
CA VAL A 203 -0.55 0.87 -16.42
C VAL A 203 0.56 1.50 -17.26
N TYR A 204 1.79 1.48 -16.76
CA TYR A 204 2.96 1.91 -17.50
C TYR A 204 4.11 0.92 -17.34
N LEU A 205 5.04 0.97 -18.30
CA LEU A 205 6.26 0.18 -18.34
C LEU A 205 7.45 1.05 -17.93
N CYS A 206 8.25 0.59 -16.97
CA CYS A 206 9.46 1.30 -16.54
C CYS A 206 10.63 0.37 -16.25
N LEU A 207 11.84 0.91 -16.29
CA LEU A 207 13.05 0.19 -15.89
C LEU A 207 13.32 0.36 -14.37
N PRO A 208 14.01 -0.60 -13.73
CA PRO A 208 14.46 -0.45 -12.36
C PRO A 208 15.46 0.71 -12.23
N ASN A 209 15.39 1.43 -11.10
CA ASN A 209 16.32 2.53 -10.77
C ASN A 209 17.71 2.02 -10.32
N SER A 210 17.79 0.75 -9.93
CA SER A 210 19.05 0.09 -9.63
C SER A 210 19.63 -0.61 -10.83
N VAL A 211 20.84 -1.15 -10.68
CA VAL A 211 21.35 -2.07 -11.70
C VAL A 211 20.35 -3.20 -11.93
N SER A 212 20.03 -3.39 -13.21
CA SER A 212 19.19 -4.45 -13.70
C SER A 212 19.85 -5.82 -13.45
N LEU A 213 19.02 -6.86 -13.23
CA LEU A 213 19.52 -8.22 -13.01
C LEU A 213 20.04 -8.78 -14.35
N THR A 214 19.24 -8.63 -15.39
CA THR A 214 19.58 -8.96 -16.78
C THR A 214 19.36 -7.75 -17.69
N GLU A 215 19.92 -7.80 -18.90
CA GLU A 215 19.60 -6.81 -19.93
C GLU A 215 18.13 -6.95 -20.35
N GLY A 216 17.37 -5.85 -20.30
CA GLY A 216 15.93 -5.89 -20.59
C GLY A 216 15.04 -6.11 -19.37
N HIS A 217 15.60 -6.20 -18.15
CA HIS A 217 14.79 -6.19 -16.93
C HIS A 217 13.88 -4.95 -16.88
N CYS A 218 12.57 -5.17 -16.88
CA CYS A 218 11.55 -4.13 -16.85
C CYS A 218 10.48 -4.42 -15.79
N LEU A 219 9.68 -3.41 -15.50
CA LEU A 219 8.65 -3.42 -14.47
C LEU A 219 7.35 -2.92 -15.09
N ILE A 220 6.28 -3.69 -14.90
CA ILE A 220 4.92 -3.28 -15.23
C ILE A 220 4.28 -2.77 -13.95
N VAL A 221 3.84 -1.52 -13.96
CA VAL A 221 3.38 -0.84 -12.75
C VAL A 221 2.06 -0.12 -13.02
N PRO A 222 1.04 -0.27 -12.17
CA PRO A 222 -0.18 0.52 -12.28
C PRO A 222 0.10 1.98 -11.92
N ILE A 223 -0.54 2.91 -12.64
CA ILE A 223 -0.44 4.36 -12.40
C ILE A 223 -0.96 4.71 -11.00
N GLN A 224 -2.05 4.07 -10.58
CA GLN A 224 -2.65 4.23 -9.26
C GLN A 224 -1.98 3.33 -8.23
N HIS A 225 -2.02 3.76 -6.96
CA HIS A 225 -1.47 2.99 -5.84
C HIS A 225 -2.34 1.76 -5.55
N HIS A 226 -1.96 0.63 -6.13
CA HIS A 226 -2.49 -0.69 -5.77
C HIS A 226 -1.43 -1.47 -5.00
N THR A 227 -1.85 -2.31 -4.05
CA THR A 227 -0.92 -3.09 -3.22
C THR A 227 -0.59 -4.45 -3.80
N ALA A 228 -1.56 -5.11 -4.44
CA ALA A 228 -1.44 -6.49 -4.91
C ALA A 228 -2.33 -6.75 -6.14
N ALA A 229 -1.93 -7.69 -7.00
CA ALA A 229 -2.72 -8.14 -8.14
C ALA A 229 -4.08 -8.72 -7.74
N THR A 230 -4.18 -9.41 -6.60
CA THR A 230 -5.45 -9.98 -6.11
C THR A 230 -6.52 -8.91 -5.87
N GLY A 231 -6.12 -7.67 -5.58
CA GLY A 231 -6.99 -6.53 -5.36
C GLY A 231 -7.24 -5.65 -6.59
N LEU A 232 -6.70 -6.01 -7.76
CA LEU A 232 -6.87 -5.22 -8.99
C LEU A 232 -8.25 -5.41 -9.62
N ASP A 233 -8.68 -4.36 -10.31
CA ASP A 233 -9.85 -4.39 -11.20
C ASP A 233 -9.52 -5.12 -12.51
N GLU A 234 -10.53 -5.71 -13.15
CA GLU A 234 -10.40 -6.46 -14.41
C GLU A 234 -9.73 -5.63 -15.51
N ASP A 235 -10.11 -4.35 -15.65
CA ASP A 235 -9.53 -3.46 -16.65
C ASP A 235 -8.01 -3.32 -16.49
N ILE A 236 -7.53 -3.12 -15.26
CA ILE A 236 -6.10 -2.93 -14.97
C ILE A 236 -5.36 -4.24 -15.24
N TRP A 237 -5.93 -5.36 -14.80
CA TRP A 237 -5.35 -6.67 -15.04
C TRP A 237 -5.26 -7.00 -16.53
N SER A 238 -6.30 -6.71 -17.31
CA SER A 238 -6.30 -6.93 -18.76
C SER A 238 -5.19 -6.13 -19.46
N GLU A 239 -4.91 -4.92 -18.98
CA GLU A 239 -3.83 -4.08 -19.48
C GLU A 239 -2.45 -4.62 -19.09
N ILE A 240 -2.26 -5.07 -17.85
CA ILE A 240 -1.03 -5.77 -17.43
C ILE A 240 -0.79 -6.99 -18.34
N GLN A 241 -1.83 -7.76 -18.64
CA GLN A 241 -1.74 -8.92 -19.52
C GLN A 241 -1.43 -8.54 -20.99
N MET A 242 -1.88 -7.38 -21.47
CA MET A 242 -1.48 -6.86 -22.78
C MET A 242 0.02 -6.54 -22.83
N PHE A 243 0.55 -5.84 -21.81
CA PHE A 243 1.98 -5.57 -21.70
C PHE A 243 2.79 -6.87 -21.57
N ARG A 244 2.33 -7.82 -20.76
CA ARG A 244 2.95 -9.15 -20.62
C ARG A 244 3.06 -9.85 -21.98
N ARG A 245 1.97 -9.93 -22.75
CA ARG A 245 1.98 -10.55 -24.09
C ARG A 245 2.93 -9.85 -25.07
N ALA A 246 2.97 -8.53 -25.06
CA ALA A 246 3.86 -7.76 -25.92
C ALA A 246 5.34 -7.96 -25.55
N LEU A 247 5.68 -7.98 -24.26
CA LEU A 247 7.03 -8.26 -23.78
C LEU A 247 7.49 -9.67 -24.16
N VAL A 248 6.63 -10.68 -23.98
CA VAL A 248 6.99 -12.07 -24.36
C VAL A 248 7.30 -12.15 -25.85
N ARG A 249 6.47 -11.56 -26.72
CA ARG A 249 6.74 -11.54 -28.17
C ARG A 249 8.03 -10.81 -28.53
N MET A 250 8.33 -9.72 -27.84
CA MET A 250 9.57 -8.96 -28.03
C MET A 250 10.79 -9.82 -27.69
N PHE A 251 10.79 -10.47 -26.52
CA PHE A 251 11.93 -11.27 -26.08
C PHE A 251 12.05 -12.60 -26.84
N GLU A 252 10.93 -13.18 -27.27
CA GLU A 252 10.91 -14.35 -28.15
C GLU A 252 11.63 -14.05 -29.49
N SER A 253 11.46 -12.85 -30.05
CA SER A 253 12.19 -12.42 -31.25
C SER A 253 13.70 -12.27 -31.05
N GLN A 254 14.16 -12.21 -29.80
CA GLN A 254 15.56 -12.12 -29.39
C GLN A 254 16.10 -13.47 -28.88
N GLU A 255 15.34 -14.56 -29.03
CA GLU A 255 15.66 -15.90 -28.50
C GLU A 255 15.82 -15.93 -26.96
N LEU A 256 15.16 -15.00 -26.28
CA LEU A 256 15.09 -14.91 -24.83
C LEU A 256 13.72 -15.37 -24.33
N ASP A 257 13.70 -16.00 -23.17
CA ASP A 257 12.48 -16.30 -22.43
C ASP A 257 12.30 -15.29 -21.27
N CYS A 258 11.11 -15.23 -20.69
CA CYS A 258 10.73 -14.24 -19.69
C CYS A 258 10.16 -14.87 -18.44
N VAL A 259 10.65 -14.45 -17.28
CA VAL A 259 10.03 -14.76 -15.99
C VAL A 259 9.41 -13.50 -15.44
N PHE A 260 8.13 -13.60 -15.08
CA PHE A 260 7.40 -12.52 -14.42
C PHE A 260 7.26 -12.82 -12.93
N LEU A 261 7.51 -11.82 -12.08
CA LEU A 261 7.51 -11.95 -10.63
C LEU A 261 6.60 -10.91 -9.99
N GLU A 262 5.82 -11.34 -9.00
CA GLU A 262 5.14 -10.47 -8.07
C GLU A 262 5.43 -10.94 -6.64
N THR A 263 5.88 -10.02 -5.79
CA THR A 263 6.10 -10.28 -4.36
C THR A 263 5.26 -9.30 -3.55
N HIS A 264 4.14 -9.77 -3.00
CA HIS A 264 3.29 -8.99 -2.12
C HIS A 264 3.55 -9.36 -0.65
N MET A 265 4.21 -8.45 0.07
CA MET A 265 4.67 -8.65 1.45
C MET A 265 4.30 -7.45 2.33
N ASN A 266 4.06 -7.69 3.62
CA ASN A 266 3.69 -6.67 4.59
C ASN A 266 2.50 -5.81 4.12
N PRO A 267 1.27 -6.32 4.10
CA PRO A 267 0.09 -5.54 3.66
C PRO A 267 -0.10 -4.25 4.47
N LYS A 268 0.37 -4.22 5.72
CA LYS A 268 0.38 -3.02 6.59
C LYS A 268 1.30 -1.90 6.07
N ARG A 269 2.33 -2.23 5.29
CA ARG A 269 3.23 -1.25 4.67
C ARG A 269 2.65 -0.66 3.40
N GLN A 270 1.62 -1.29 2.81
CA GLN A 270 0.94 -0.81 1.60
C GLN A 270 1.94 -0.38 0.51
N LEU A 271 2.89 -1.26 0.20
CA LEU A 271 3.84 -1.01 -0.88
C LEU A 271 3.09 -1.00 -2.22
N HIS A 272 3.62 -0.25 -3.18
CA HIS A 272 3.06 -0.21 -4.54
C HIS A 272 3.33 -1.53 -5.25
N MET A 273 2.34 -2.04 -5.95
CA MET A 273 2.41 -3.26 -6.73
C MET A 273 3.41 -3.12 -7.88
N MET A 274 4.31 -4.08 -8.00
CA MET A 274 5.24 -4.17 -9.12
C MET A 274 5.17 -5.56 -9.69
N TYR A 275 4.92 -5.65 -10.99
CA TYR A 275 4.99 -6.90 -11.73
C TYR A 275 6.30 -6.88 -12.54
N GLU A 276 7.32 -7.52 -12.00
CA GLU A 276 8.67 -7.49 -12.53
C GLU A 276 8.80 -8.47 -13.70
N CYS A 277 9.52 -8.11 -14.75
CA CYS A 277 9.80 -8.96 -15.90
C CYS A 277 11.31 -9.07 -16.06
N VAL A 278 11.83 -10.28 -15.89
CA VAL A 278 13.25 -10.57 -16.02
C VAL A 278 13.43 -11.49 -17.24
N PRO A 279 14.05 -11.00 -18.33
CA PRO A 279 14.41 -11.85 -19.44
C PRO A 279 15.61 -12.72 -19.09
N LEU A 280 15.64 -13.92 -19.64
CA LEU A 280 16.67 -14.92 -19.45
C LEU A 280 16.89 -15.72 -20.75
N PRO A 281 18.06 -16.32 -20.96
CA PRO A 281 18.28 -17.24 -22.07
C PRO A 281 17.27 -18.40 -22.07
N ARG A 282 16.82 -18.82 -23.26
CA ARG A 282 15.80 -19.87 -23.42
C ARG A 282 16.13 -21.17 -22.69
N GLU A 283 17.40 -21.59 -22.71
CA GLU A 283 17.88 -22.79 -22.00
C GLU A 283 17.62 -22.73 -20.49
N LEU A 284 17.79 -21.55 -19.89
CA LEU A 284 17.49 -21.33 -18.48
C LEU A 284 15.98 -21.16 -18.25
N GLY A 285 15.25 -20.66 -19.25
CA GLY A 285 13.78 -20.55 -19.27
C GLY A 285 13.11 -21.89 -19.04
N ASP A 286 13.51 -22.91 -19.81
CA ASP A 286 12.97 -24.27 -19.72
C ASP A 286 13.23 -24.91 -18.33
N MET A 287 14.33 -24.53 -17.68
CA MET A 287 14.68 -25.02 -16.34
C MET A 287 14.06 -24.21 -15.20
N ALA A 288 13.60 -22.98 -15.46
CA ALA A 288 13.09 -22.07 -14.43
C ALA A 288 11.96 -22.69 -13.59
N PRO A 289 10.94 -23.36 -14.17
CA PRO A 289 9.90 -24.01 -13.38
C PRO A 289 10.44 -25.01 -12.35
N ILE A 290 11.51 -25.74 -12.68
CA ILE A 290 12.11 -26.74 -11.79
C ILE A 290 12.79 -26.04 -10.59
N TYR A 291 13.58 -25.01 -10.85
CA TYR A 291 14.25 -24.23 -9.80
C TYR A 291 13.25 -23.55 -8.87
N PHE A 292 12.23 -22.88 -9.41
CA PHE A 292 11.21 -22.23 -8.60
C PHE A 292 10.40 -23.22 -7.79
N LYS A 293 10.00 -24.35 -8.38
CA LYS A 293 9.27 -25.39 -7.65
C LYS A 293 10.09 -25.93 -6.48
N LYS A 294 11.37 -26.24 -6.70
CA LYS A 294 12.27 -26.72 -5.64
C LYS A 294 12.45 -25.66 -4.55
N ALA A 295 12.79 -24.43 -4.94
CA ALA A 295 13.03 -23.35 -4.00
C ALA A 295 11.79 -23.02 -3.14
N ILE A 296 10.57 -23.03 -3.71
CA ILE A 296 9.34 -22.78 -2.95
C ILE A 296 9.07 -23.91 -1.95
N MET A 297 9.33 -25.17 -2.33
CA MET A 297 9.16 -26.32 -1.42
C MET A 297 10.12 -26.26 -0.22
N GLU A 298 11.35 -25.77 -0.45
CA GLU A 298 12.42 -25.65 0.56
C GLU A 298 12.34 -24.36 1.38
N SER A 299 11.74 -23.28 0.87
CA SER A 299 11.80 -21.95 1.49
C SER A 299 10.91 -21.77 2.71
N ASP A 300 9.83 -22.54 2.81
CA ASP A 300 8.82 -22.37 3.87
C ASP A 300 8.89 -23.48 4.91
N GLU A 301 8.36 -23.19 6.10
CA GLU A 301 8.35 -24.09 7.25
C GLU A 301 7.75 -25.46 6.88
N GLU A 302 8.37 -26.53 7.38
CA GLU A 302 7.96 -27.91 7.08
C GLU A 302 6.49 -28.20 7.44
N TRP A 303 5.95 -27.40 8.36
CA TRP A 303 4.57 -27.48 8.88
C TRP A 303 3.73 -26.25 8.51
N ALA A 304 3.83 -25.75 7.28
CA ALA A 304 2.95 -24.70 6.78
C ALA A 304 1.48 -25.16 6.76
N MET A 305 0.55 -24.28 7.14
CA MET A 305 -0.88 -24.60 7.12
C MET A 305 -1.44 -24.61 5.71
N ASN A 306 -0.93 -23.73 4.84
CA ASN A 306 -1.32 -23.64 3.45
C ASN A 306 -0.46 -24.54 2.55
N LYS A 307 -1.03 -24.94 1.42
CA LYS A 307 -0.27 -25.67 0.39
C LYS A 307 0.88 -24.79 -0.11
N LYS A 308 2.13 -25.27 0.03
CA LYS A 308 3.33 -24.50 -0.34
C LYS A 308 3.33 -24.07 -1.81
N VAL A 309 3.03 -24.99 -2.73
CA VAL A 309 3.00 -24.69 -4.18
C VAL A 309 1.56 -24.76 -4.69
N VAL A 310 1.07 -23.62 -5.17
CA VAL A 310 -0.20 -23.51 -5.90
C VAL A 310 0.14 -23.36 -7.37
N ASP A 311 -0.44 -24.23 -8.20
CA ASP A 311 -0.24 -24.19 -9.65
C ASP A 311 -1.19 -23.18 -10.28
N LEU A 312 -0.63 -22.25 -11.06
CA LEU A 312 -1.33 -21.19 -11.78
C LEU A 312 -1.53 -21.51 -13.27
N SER A 313 -1.11 -22.68 -13.75
CA SER A 313 -1.25 -23.08 -15.16
C SER A 313 -2.70 -22.99 -15.67
N SER A 314 -3.67 -23.38 -14.84
CA SER A 314 -5.10 -23.37 -15.20
C SER A 314 -5.91 -22.19 -14.63
N LYS A 315 -5.34 -21.42 -13.70
CA LYS A 315 -6.07 -20.41 -12.91
C LYS A 315 -5.26 -19.14 -12.72
N ASP A 316 -5.94 -18.00 -12.81
CA ASP A 316 -5.38 -16.71 -12.46
C ASP A 316 -5.04 -16.63 -10.96
N ILE A 317 -4.04 -15.81 -10.63
CA ILE A 317 -3.63 -15.55 -9.25
C ILE A 317 -4.78 -15.02 -8.38
N ARG A 318 -5.70 -14.28 -8.98
CA ARG A 318 -6.86 -13.67 -8.33
C ARG A 318 -7.90 -14.69 -7.88
N GLN A 319 -7.91 -15.86 -8.52
CA GLN A 319 -8.76 -16.99 -8.16
C GLN A 319 -8.02 -17.99 -7.27
N ALA A 320 -6.70 -18.08 -7.41
CA ALA A 320 -5.86 -19.01 -6.67
C ALA A 320 -5.57 -18.54 -5.23
N VAL A 321 -5.36 -17.24 -5.02
CA VAL A 321 -4.96 -16.67 -3.73
C VAL A 321 -6.05 -15.72 -3.19
N PRO A 322 -6.52 -15.93 -1.94
CA PRO A 322 -7.46 -15.02 -1.30
C PRO A 322 -6.90 -13.60 -1.14
N ARG A 323 -7.78 -12.60 -1.21
CA ARG A 323 -7.40 -11.19 -1.00
C ARG A 323 -6.95 -10.94 0.44
N GLY A 324 -5.89 -10.14 0.60
CA GLY A 324 -5.40 -9.67 1.90
C GLY A 324 -4.28 -10.49 2.52
N LEU A 325 -3.93 -11.64 1.95
CA LEU A 325 -2.79 -12.44 2.38
C LEU A 325 -1.51 -12.03 1.62
N PRO A 326 -0.33 -12.07 2.27
CA PRO A 326 0.96 -11.99 1.58
C PRO A 326 1.15 -13.19 0.67
N TYR A 327 1.70 -12.97 -0.52
CA TYR A 327 1.98 -14.04 -1.46
C TYR A 327 3.15 -13.70 -2.36
N PHE A 328 3.78 -14.74 -2.87
CA PHE A 328 4.74 -14.68 -3.95
C PHE A 328 4.16 -15.42 -5.16
N SER A 329 4.34 -14.87 -6.34
CA SER A 329 4.01 -15.57 -7.57
C SER A 329 5.04 -15.35 -8.65
N VAL A 330 5.19 -16.41 -9.45
CA VAL A 330 6.06 -16.47 -10.61
C VAL A 330 5.24 -16.97 -11.79
N ASP A 331 5.42 -16.35 -12.94
CA ASP A 331 4.84 -16.78 -14.21
C ASP A 331 5.94 -16.94 -15.27
N PHE A 332 5.82 -17.95 -16.14
CA PHE A 332 6.81 -18.30 -17.15
C PHE A 332 6.28 -17.94 -18.55
N GLY A 333 6.78 -16.85 -19.13
CA GLY A 333 6.34 -16.36 -20.43
C GLY A 333 4.83 -16.08 -20.46
N LEU A 334 4.11 -16.79 -21.33
CA LEU A 334 2.64 -16.79 -21.39
C LEU A 334 1.98 -17.90 -20.58
N GLN A 335 2.77 -18.90 -20.17
CA GLN A 335 2.27 -20.02 -19.38
C GLN A 335 2.05 -19.55 -17.93
N GLY A 336 1.06 -20.13 -17.26
CA GLY A 336 0.88 -19.92 -15.83
C GLY A 336 2.04 -20.55 -15.07
N GLY A 337 2.48 -19.94 -13.97
CA GLY A 337 3.55 -20.49 -13.14
C GLY A 337 3.06 -20.98 -11.78
N PHE A 338 3.71 -20.51 -10.72
CA PHE A 338 3.45 -20.95 -9.35
C PHE A 338 3.11 -19.76 -8.46
N ALA A 339 2.22 -19.99 -7.50
CA ALA A 339 1.99 -19.10 -6.36
C ALA A 339 2.32 -19.80 -5.05
N HIS A 340 2.77 -19.00 -4.08
CA HIS A 340 3.05 -19.40 -2.72
C HIS A 340 2.45 -18.37 -1.76
N VAL A 341 1.61 -18.82 -0.82
CA VAL A 341 1.06 -17.95 0.23
C VAL A 341 2.09 -17.86 1.35
N ILE A 342 2.52 -16.64 1.68
CA ILE A 342 3.61 -16.43 2.64
C ILE A 342 3.01 -16.27 4.04
N GLU A 343 3.27 -17.24 4.91
CA GLU A 343 2.82 -17.21 6.30
C GLU A 343 3.79 -16.41 7.18
N ASN A 344 5.08 -16.70 7.04
CA ASN A 344 6.15 -16.14 7.86
C ASN A 344 6.98 -15.08 7.11
N GLU A 345 6.53 -13.83 7.14
CA GLU A 345 7.20 -12.70 6.45
C GLU A 345 8.65 -12.43 6.90
N ARG A 346 9.07 -12.96 8.06
CA ARG A 346 10.45 -12.78 8.57
C ARG A 346 11.45 -13.76 7.98
N LYS A 347 11.01 -14.99 7.70
CA LYS A 347 11.86 -16.04 7.11
C LYS A 347 11.93 -15.87 5.59
N PHE A 348 10.85 -15.40 4.98
CA PHE A 348 10.76 -15.24 3.53
C PHE A 348 11.39 -13.91 3.07
N PRO A 349 12.46 -13.95 2.25
CA PRO A 349 13.10 -12.73 1.77
C PRO A 349 12.23 -12.02 0.71
N HIS A 350 12.14 -10.69 0.80
CA HIS A 350 11.38 -9.89 -0.18
C HIS A 350 11.97 -9.93 -1.61
N TYR A 351 13.22 -10.37 -1.77
CA TYR A 351 13.91 -10.56 -3.05
C TYR A 351 13.96 -12.02 -3.50
N PHE A 352 13.16 -12.91 -2.91
CA PHE A 352 13.19 -14.36 -3.16
C PHE A 352 13.28 -14.73 -4.65
N GLY A 353 12.40 -14.19 -5.49
CA GLY A 353 12.43 -14.48 -6.93
C GLY A 353 13.72 -14.03 -7.63
N LYS A 354 14.30 -12.90 -7.21
CA LYS A 354 15.59 -12.40 -7.75
C LYS A 354 16.77 -13.24 -7.30
N GLU A 355 16.69 -13.84 -6.12
CA GLU A 355 17.74 -14.74 -5.61
C GLU A 355 17.79 -16.04 -6.42
N ILE A 356 16.64 -16.60 -6.77
CA ILE A 356 16.55 -17.78 -7.65
C ILE A 356 17.09 -17.45 -9.04
N LEU A 357 16.60 -16.38 -9.66
CA LEU A 357 17.06 -15.97 -10.99
C LEU A 357 18.54 -15.59 -10.99
N GLY A 358 19.01 -14.90 -9.96
CA GLY A 358 20.42 -14.56 -9.78
C GLY A 358 21.30 -15.79 -9.61
N GLY A 359 20.84 -16.81 -8.89
CA GLY A 359 21.52 -18.10 -8.77
C GLY A 359 21.56 -18.88 -10.09
N MET A 360 20.49 -18.84 -10.87
CA MET A 360 20.44 -19.48 -12.20
C MET A 360 21.37 -18.80 -13.22
N LEU A 361 21.55 -17.49 -13.11
CA LEU A 361 22.39 -16.68 -14.00
C LEU A 361 23.83 -16.50 -13.50
N ASP A 362 24.18 -17.13 -12.38
CA ASP A 362 25.48 -17.00 -11.70
C ASP A 362 25.90 -15.53 -11.44
N LEU A 363 24.96 -14.72 -10.94
CA LEU A 363 25.15 -13.31 -10.66
C LEU A 363 25.55 -13.06 -9.19
N GLU A 364 26.27 -11.97 -8.94
CA GLU A 364 26.68 -11.61 -7.58
C GLU A 364 25.47 -11.21 -6.69
N PRO A 365 25.35 -11.71 -5.45
CA PRO A 365 24.22 -11.40 -4.54
C PRO A 365 23.99 -9.93 -4.24
N ARG A 366 24.99 -9.07 -4.46
CA ARG A 366 24.86 -7.61 -4.32
C ARG A 366 23.80 -7.04 -5.27
N ARG A 367 23.56 -7.68 -6.42
CA ARG A 367 22.58 -7.22 -7.43
C ARG A 367 21.15 -7.19 -6.89
N TRP A 368 20.75 -8.16 -6.05
CA TRP A 368 19.38 -8.24 -5.51
C TRP A 368 19.26 -7.94 -4.02
N ARG A 369 20.29 -8.21 -3.20
CA ARG A 369 20.24 -7.94 -1.74
C ARG A 369 20.44 -6.46 -1.41
N LYS A 370 21.35 -5.79 -2.12
CA LYS A 370 21.68 -4.37 -1.95
C LYS A 370 21.86 -3.71 -3.32
N PRO A 371 20.76 -3.57 -4.08
CA PRO A 371 20.82 -3.09 -5.45
C PRO A 371 21.51 -1.73 -5.53
N ILE A 372 22.58 -1.67 -6.32
CA ILE A 372 23.41 -0.48 -6.49
C ILE A 372 22.63 0.50 -7.36
N ARG A 373 22.59 1.78 -6.98
CA ARG A 373 21.99 2.83 -7.80
C ARG A 373 22.97 3.21 -8.91
N GLU A 374 22.47 3.30 -10.13
CA GLU A 374 23.27 3.69 -11.28
C GLU A 374 23.30 5.20 -11.47
N ASN A 375 24.26 5.62 -12.29
CA ASN A 375 24.35 7.00 -12.73
C ASN A 375 23.26 7.32 -13.76
N PHE A 376 22.87 8.59 -13.83
CA PHE A 376 21.78 9.03 -14.69
C PHE A 376 22.04 8.75 -16.17
N ASP A 377 23.27 8.97 -16.65
CA ASP A 377 23.60 8.76 -18.07
C ASP A 377 23.51 7.28 -18.48
N ASP A 378 23.87 6.37 -17.59
CA ASP A 378 23.79 4.93 -17.84
C ASP A 378 22.33 4.45 -17.82
N GLN A 379 21.53 5.00 -16.91
CA GLN A 379 20.08 4.78 -16.90
C GLN A 379 19.44 5.26 -18.20
N ARG A 380 19.79 6.47 -18.66
CA ARG A 380 19.30 7.04 -19.92
C ARG A 380 19.67 6.18 -21.12
N LYS A 381 20.92 5.73 -21.23
CA LYS A 381 21.36 4.82 -22.31
C LYS A 381 20.55 3.52 -22.31
N LYS A 382 20.28 2.95 -21.14
CA LYS A 382 19.47 1.73 -21.02
C LYS A 382 18.03 1.92 -21.44
N VAL A 383 17.40 3.03 -21.05
CA VAL A 383 16.04 3.37 -21.48
C VAL A 383 15.99 3.56 -22.99
N LEU A 384 16.98 4.24 -23.58
CA LEU A 384 17.05 4.42 -25.04
C LEU A 384 17.24 3.08 -25.78
N LYS A 385 18.14 2.20 -25.29
CA LYS A 385 18.34 0.85 -25.84
C LYS A 385 17.04 0.04 -25.79
N PHE A 386 16.37 0.05 -24.65
CA PHE A 386 15.11 -0.68 -24.46
C PHE A 386 13.98 -0.10 -25.31
N ALA A 387 13.86 1.22 -25.42
CA ALA A 387 12.85 1.88 -26.24
C ALA A 387 12.98 1.53 -27.72
N GLN A 388 14.20 1.34 -28.24
CA GLN A 388 14.43 0.88 -29.61
C GLN A 388 13.87 -0.53 -29.83
N TRP A 389 14.08 -1.45 -28.87
CA TRP A 389 13.53 -2.80 -28.92
C TRP A 389 12.01 -2.81 -28.80
N TRP A 390 11.47 -2.00 -27.88
CA TRP A 390 10.04 -1.92 -27.60
C TRP A 390 9.23 -1.32 -28.76
N LYS A 391 9.82 -0.46 -29.59
CA LYS A 391 9.12 0.31 -30.62
C LYS A 391 8.25 -0.54 -31.57
N ALA A 392 8.70 -1.74 -31.93
CA ALA A 392 7.98 -2.64 -32.83
C ALA A 392 6.83 -3.41 -32.15
N PHE A 393 6.84 -3.50 -30.82
CA PHE A 393 5.90 -4.29 -30.01
C PHE A 393 5.04 -3.42 -29.10
N ASP A 394 5.06 -2.10 -29.32
CA ASP A 394 4.41 -1.12 -28.45
C ASP A 394 2.89 -1.22 -28.54
N CYS A 395 2.28 -1.92 -27.58
CA CYS A 395 0.83 -2.12 -27.51
C CYS A 395 0.04 -0.87 -27.10
N THR A 396 0.72 0.23 -26.76
CA THR A 396 0.07 1.49 -26.37
C THR A 396 -0.24 2.40 -27.54
N LYS A 397 0.46 2.20 -28.67
CA LYS A 397 0.19 2.89 -29.92
C LYS A 397 -0.91 2.14 -30.63
N THR A 398 -2.01 2.83 -30.90
CA THR A 398 -3.04 2.28 -31.78
C THR A 398 -2.49 2.39 -33.19
N ASP A 399 -2.28 1.25 -33.85
CA ASP A 399 -1.94 1.20 -35.28
C ASP A 399 -2.97 2.07 -36.01
N SER A 400 -2.51 3.25 -36.46
CA SER A 400 -3.31 4.23 -37.19
C SER A 400 -3.00 4.13 -38.66
#